data_AF-A0A2E2DY63-F1
#
_entry.id   AF-A0A2E2DY63-F1
#
_cell.length_a   1.000
_cell.length_b   1.000
_cell.length_c   1.000
_cell.angle_alpha   90.00
_cell.angle_beta   90.00
_cell.angle_gamma   90.00
#
_symmetry.space_group_name_H-M   'P 1'
#
loop_
_entity.id
_entity.type
_entity.pdbx_description
1 polymer ?
#
loop_
_entity_poly.entity_id
_entity_poly.type
_entity_poly.pdbx_seq_one_letter_code
_entity_poly.pdbx_strand_id
1 'polypeptide(L)'
;MLKIPDVTLIILADLDLPDAVYAINKSCEQIEWGSAKFLGSKRPEGLCDQVIYEETYPIQSINDFNFYCIYNLTNHVRTSHCLLIHPDGYVIRPQLWDNKFLDYDYIGAPWRDDPNAYLDPWGRNQRVGNGGFSLRSKRLLEVPSKVTVPWEVNEG
;
A
#
# COMPACT_ATOMS: atom_id res chain seq x y z
N MET A 1 21.81 -4.00 -6.94
CA MET A 1 20.35 -3.80 -6.88
C MET A 1 19.75 -5.03 -6.19
N LEU A 2 19.01 -4.83 -5.11
CA LEU A 2 18.29 -5.89 -4.40
C LEU A 2 17.11 -6.35 -5.27
N LYS A 3 16.86 -7.65 -5.37
CA LYS A 3 15.73 -8.16 -6.15
C LYS A 3 14.59 -8.59 -5.22
N ILE A 4 13.41 -8.04 -5.44
CA ILE A 4 12.19 -8.38 -4.68
C ILE A 4 11.06 -8.67 -5.70
N PRO A 5 11.15 -9.81 -6.42
CA PRO A 5 10.23 -10.12 -7.51
C PRO A 5 8.80 -10.44 -7.02
N ASP A 6 8.65 -10.80 -5.75
CA ASP A 6 7.38 -11.17 -5.12
C ASP A 6 6.51 -9.99 -4.70
N VAL A 7 7.00 -8.76 -4.89
CA VAL A 7 6.35 -7.53 -4.40
C VAL A 7 6.09 -6.56 -5.55
N THR A 8 4.85 -6.07 -5.62
CA THR A 8 4.48 -4.90 -6.42
C THR A 8 4.60 -3.66 -5.53
N LEU A 9 5.49 -2.73 -5.86
CA LEU A 9 5.52 -1.42 -5.22
C LEU A 9 4.38 -0.56 -5.76
N ILE A 10 3.58 0.06 -4.89
CA ILE A 10 2.44 0.89 -5.28
C ILE A 10 2.47 2.21 -4.54
N ILE A 11 2.22 3.30 -5.28
CA ILE A 11 1.74 4.57 -4.72
C ILE A 11 0.40 4.92 -5.39
N LEU A 12 -0.57 5.39 -4.60
CA LEU A 12 -1.86 5.91 -5.08
C LEU A 12 -1.96 7.38 -4.67
N ALA A 13 -1.93 8.30 -5.62
CA ALA A 13 -1.87 9.73 -5.33
C ALA A 13 -2.51 10.59 -6.43
N ASP A 14 -3.39 11.50 -6.00
CA ASP A 14 -3.87 12.65 -6.78
C ASP A 14 -3.55 14.01 -6.11
N LEU A 15 -3.01 13.96 -4.89
CA LEU A 15 -2.54 15.08 -4.10
C LEU A 15 -1.02 14.93 -3.89
N ASP A 16 -0.33 16.05 -3.62
CA ASP A 16 1.11 16.08 -3.32
C ASP A 16 1.98 15.34 -4.36
N LEU A 17 1.62 15.49 -5.65
CA LEU A 17 2.25 14.74 -6.76
C LEU A 17 3.79 14.82 -6.79
N PRO A 18 4.44 15.99 -6.57
CA PRO A 18 5.91 16.03 -6.54
C PRO A 18 6.53 15.11 -5.49
N ASP A 19 5.94 15.06 -4.30
CA ASP A 19 6.42 14.24 -3.19
C ASP A 19 6.10 12.75 -3.44
N ALA A 20 4.94 12.45 -4.04
CA ALA A 20 4.58 11.10 -4.47
C ALA A 20 5.57 10.56 -5.51
N VAL A 21 5.90 11.36 -6.53
CA VAL A 21 6.89 11.01 -7.56
C VAL A 21 8.26 10.78 -6.94
N TYR A 22 8.68 11.66 -6.02
CA TYR A 22 9.93 11.50 -5.30
C TYR A 22 9.94 10.17 -4.51
N ALA A 23 8.91 9.90 -3.72
CA ALA A 23 8.79 8.72 -2.88
C ALA A 23 8.89 7.40 -3.68
N ILE A 24 8.16 7.29 -4.80
CA ILE A 24 8.21 6.07 -5.63
C ILE A 24 9.55 5.92 -6.34
N ASN A 25 10.11 7.00 -6.88
CA ASN A 25 11.41 6.95 -7.56
C ASN A 25 12.51 6.58 -6.57
N LYS A 26 12.51 7.16 -5.37
CA LYS A 26 13.44 6.79 -4.28
C LYS A 26 13.33 5.32 -3.91
N SER A 27 12.10 4.80 -3.87
CA SER A 27 11.86 3.38 -3.59
C SER A 27 12.32 2.44 -4.71
N CYS A 28 12.64 2.96 -5.90
CA CYS A 28 13.17 2.20 -7.04
C CYS A 28 14.70 2.29 -7.22
N GLU A 29 15.42 3.16 -6.49
CA GLU A 29 16.85 3.43 -6.74
C GLU A 29 17.75 2.20 -6.54
N GLN A 30 17.40 1.33 -5.60
CA GLN A 30 18.25 0.21 -5.17
C GLN A 30 17.55 -1.15 -5.22
N ILE A 31 16.29 -1.17 -5.68
CA ILE A 31 15.44 -2.36 -5.70
C ILE A 31 14.91 -2.59 -7.11
N GLU A 32 14.99 -3.84 -7.57
CA GLU A 32 14.30 -4.37 -8.73
C GLU A 32 13.03 -5.09 -8.23
N TRP A 33 11.89 -4.43 -8.36
CA TRP A 33 10.58 -4.95 -7.93
C TRP A 33 10.00 -5.93 -8.95
N GLY A 34 9.07 -6.78 -8.51
CA GLY A 34 8.25 -7.56 -9.44
C GLY A 34 7.41 -6.66 -10.35
N SER A 35 6.96 -5.52 -9.83
CA SER A 35 6.39 -4.41 -10.59
C SER A 35 6.42 -3.14 -9.71
N ALA A 36 6.52 -1.96 -10.30
CA ALA A 36 6.38 -0.69 -9.60
C ALA A 36 5.32 0.17 -10.30
N LYS A 37 4.35 0.70 -9.53
CA LYS A 37 3.16 1.34 -10.08
C LYS A 37 2.82 2.66 -9.41
N PHE A 38 2.59 3.68 -10.23
CA PHE A 38 1.96 4.93 -9.83
C PHE A 38 0.50 4.91 -10.27
N LEU A 39 -0.40 4.95 -9.31
CA LEU A 39 -1.85 4.99 -9.52
C LEU A 39 -2.34 6.42 -9.25
N GLY A 40 -3.15 6.97 -10.15
CA GLY A 40 -3.76 8.28 -9.98
C GLY A 40 -4.67 8.64 -11.15
N SER A 41 -5.45 9.71 -11.04
CA SER A 41 -6.32 10.18 -12.12
C SER A 41 -5.59 10.93 -13.22
N LYS A 42 -4.38 11.41 -12.95
CA LYS A 42 -3.52 12.08 -13.94
C LYS A 42 -2.11 11.57 -13.84
N ARG A 43 -1.48 11.35 -15.01
CA ARG A 43 -0.08 10.93 -15.08
C ARG A 43 0.81 12.08 -14.61
N PRO A 44 1.64 11.87 -13.58
CA PRO A 44 2.61 12.87 -13.17
C PRO A 44 3.84 12.84 -14.09
N GLU A 45 4.58 13.96 -14.11
CA GLU A 45 5.88 14.03 -14.76
C GLU A 45 6.98 13.45 -13.85
N GLY A 46 8.10 13.04 -14.43
CA GLY A 46 9.31 12.68 -13.67
C GLY A 46 9.33 11.27 -13.08
N LEU A 47 8.41 10.37 -13.45
CA LEU A 47 8.51 8.95 -13.09
C LEU A 47 9.75 8.30 -13.73
N CYS A 48 10.49 7.50 -12.97
CA CYS A 48 11.60 6.71 -13.51
C CYS A 48 11.11 5.53 -14.37
N ASP A 49 11.98 4.99 -15.22
CA ASP A 49 11.64 3.96 -16.22
C ASP A 49 11.07 2.66 -15.65
N GLN A 50 11.33 2.37 -14.37
CA GLN A 50 10.78 1.19 -13.68
C GLN A 50 9.29 1.34 -13.34
N VAL A 51 8.78 2.57 -13.26
CA VAL A 51 7.43 2.86 -12.74
C VAL A 51 6.42 2.92 -13.88
N ILE A 52 5.43 2.03 -13.79
CA ILE A 52 4.27 1.99 -14.68
C ILE A 52 3.19 2.91 -14.11
N TYR A 53 2.67 3.81 -14.92
CA TYR A 53 1.48 4.58 -14.56
C TYR A 53 0.22 3.80 -14.94
N GLU A 54 -0.75 3.72 -14.04
CA GLU A 54 -2.09 3.19 -14.32
C GLU A 54 -3.13 4.20 -13.84
N GLU A 55 -4.07 4.55 -14.72
CA GLU A 55 -5.09 5.55 -14.43
C GLU A 55 -6.16 5.01 -13.48
N THR A 56 -6.58 5.84 -12.53
CA THR A 56 -7.67 5.56 -11.58
C THR A 56 -8.73 6.66 -11.65
N TYR A 57 -9.86 6.46 -10.96
CA TYR A 57 -10.74 7.60 -10.67
C TYR A 57 -10.04 8.58 -9.70
N PRO A 58 -10.42 9.87 -9.70
CA PRO A 58 -9.85 10.86 -8.79
C PRO A 58 -10.00 10.49 -7.32
N ILE A 59 -8.89 10.48 -6.58
CA ILE A 59 -8.82 10.29 -5.14
C ILE A 59 -8.77 11.66 -4.46
N GLN A 60 -9.90 12.09 -3.91
CA GLN A 60 -10.05 13.47 -3.38
C GLN A 60 -10.10 13.53 -1.86
N SER A 61 -10.19 12.38 -1.20
CA SER A 61 -10.29 12.29 0.26
C SER A 61 -9.63 11.02 0.79
N ILE A 62 -9.39 11.00 2.10
CA ILE A 62 -8.95 9.79 2.80
C ILE A 62 -9.96 8.64 2.68
N ASN A 63 -11.26 8.96 2.57
CA ASN A 63 -12.30 7.95 2.36
C ASN A 63 -12.19 7.33 0.97
N ASP A 64 -11.99 8.14 -0.08
CA ASP A 64 -11.77 7.62 -1.44
C ASP A 64 -10.54 6.72 -1.51
N PHE A 65 -9.46 7.15 -0.86
CA PHE A 65 -8.22 6.40 -0.76
C PHE A 65 -8.42 5.04 -0.07
N ASN A 66 -9.05 5.04 1.09
CA ASN A 66 -9.30 3.83 1.87
C ASN A 66 -10.24 2.87 1.13
N PHE A 67 -11.29 3.41 0.52
CA PHE A 67 -12.20 2.64 -0.32
C PHE A 67 -11.46 1.99 -1.50
N TYR A 68 -10.63 2.77 -2.20
CA TYR A 68 -9.80 2.24 -3.30
C TYR A 68 -8.88 1.12 -2.82
N CYS A 69 -8.20 1.35 -1.70
CA CYS A 69 -7.28 0.40 -1.10
C CYS A 69 -7.93 -0.95 -0.77
N ILE A 70 -9.17 -0.92 -0.28
CA ILE A 70 -9.90 -2.12 0.11
C ILE A 70 -10.47 -2.82 -1.13
N TYR A 71 -11.19 -2.11 -2.00
CA TYR A 71 -12.00 -2.75 -3.04
C TYR A 71 -11.32 -2.85 -4.41
N ASN A 72 -10.36 -1.96 -4.73
CA ASN A 72 -9.85 -1.81 -6.09
C ASN A 72 -8.34 -2.10 -6.23
N LEU A 73 -7.56 -1.96 -5.16
CA LEU A 73 -6.10 -2.10 -5.20
C LEU A 73 -5.62 -3.44 -5.77
N THR A 74 -6.35 -4.52 -5.48
CA THR A 74 -6.06 -5.89 -5.97
C THR A 74 -5.96 -5.98 -7.50
N ASN A 75 -6.68 -5.12 -8.22
CA ASN A 75 -6.66 -5.10 -9.68
C ASN A 75 -5.28 -4.77 -10.26
N HIS A 76 -4.46 -4.06 -9.48
CA HIS A 76 -3.12 -3.61 -9.85
C HIS A 76 -2.00 -4.56 -9.39
N VAL A 77 -2.32 -5.56 -8.56
CA VAL A 77 -1.33 -6.47 -7.98
C VAL A 77 -1.36 -7.82 -8.71
N ARG A 78 -0.20 -8.24 -9.23
CA ARG A 78 -0.04 -9.57 -9.85
C ARG A 78 0.90 -10.48 -9.06
N THR A 79 1.85 -9.89 -8.35
CA THR A 79 2.81 -10.56 -7.45
C THR A 79 2.14 -11.09 -6.18
N SER A 80 2.86 -11.81 -5.32
CA SER A 80 2.29 -12.39 -4.10
C SER A 80 1.95 -11.34 -3.03
N HIS A 81 2.65 -10.21 -3.03
CA HIS A 81 2.45 -9.10 -2.10
C HIS A 81 2.50 -7.74 -2.82
N CYS A 82 1.98 -6.70 -2.18
CA CYS A 82 2.29 -5.32 -2.54
C CYS A 82 2.86 -4.54 -1.36
N LEU A 83 3.77 -3.62 -1.64
CA LEU A 83 4.19 -2.59 -0.69
C LEU A 83 3.52 -1.28 -1.10
N LEU A 84 2.53 -0.85 -0.32
CA LEU A 84 1.89 0.46 -0.49
C LEU A 84 2.70 1.50 0.27
N ILE A 85 3.09 2.56 -0.45
CA ILE A 85 3.84 3.70 0.07
C ILE A 85 3.02 4.99 -0.11
N HIS A 86 3.35 6.01 0.68
CA HIS A 86 2.80 7.35 0.60
C HIS A 86 3.92 8.37 0.31
N PRO A 87 3.58 9.63 -0.05
CA PRO A 87 4.56 10.70 -0.21
C PRO A 87 5.52 10.85 0.99
N ASP A 88 5.02 10.63 2.20
CA ASP A 88 5.75 10.75 3.47
C ASP A 88 6.22 9.41 4.07
N GLY A 89 5.93 8.28 3.41
CA GLY A 89 6.24 6.94 3.89
C GLY A 89 6.74 6.06 2.75
N TYR A 90 8.06 5.96 2.58
CA TYR A 90 8.69 5.26 1.45
C TYR A 90 10.03 4.59 1.84
N VAL A 91 10.63 3.83 0.91
CA VAL A 91 11.82 3.00 1.20
C VAL A 91 13.09 3.85 1.26
N ILE A 92 13.78 3.80 2.40
CA ILE A 92 15.08 4.50 2.61
C ILE A 92 16.24 3.55 2.98
N ARG A 93 15.95 2.31 3.38
CA ARG A 93 16.94 1.30 3.80
C ARG A 93 16.62 -0.06 3.18
N PRO A 94 16.80 -0.22 1.85
CA PRO A 94 16.47 -1.45 1.12
C PRO A 94 17.20 -2.69 1.68
N GLN A 95 18.41 -2.52 2.20
CA GLN A 95 19.24 -3.59 2.78
C GLN A 95 18.64 -4.26 4.03
N LEU A 96 17.59 -3.68 4.63
CA LEU A 96 16.89 -4.26 5.78
C LEU A 96 15.73 -5.16 5.37
N TRP A 97 15.52 -5.38 4.07
CA TRP A 97 14.54 -6.33 3.58
C TRP A 97 14.84 -7.75 4.07
N ASP A 98 13.82 -8.42 4.59
CA ASP A 98 13.85 -9.84 4.97
C ASP A 98 12.69 -10.55 4.28
N ASN A 99 12.98 -11.67 3.61
CA ASN A 99 11.96 -12.45 2.92
C ASN A 99 10.90 -13.02 3.89
N LYS A 100 11.21 -13.12 5.19
CA LYS A 100 10.21 -13.47 6.23
C LYS A 100 9.06 -12.48 6.32
N PHE A 101 9.20 -11.26 5.79
CA PHE A 101 8.07 -10.33 5.70
C PHE A 101 6.93 -10.88 4.84
N LEU A 102 7.23 -11.77 3.89
CA LEU A 102 6.25 -12.42 3.02
C LEU A 102 5.46 -13.53 3.73
N ASP A 103 5.81 -13.88 4.98
CA ASP A 103 5.07 -14.84 5.80
C ASP A 103 3.81 -14.21 6.44
N TYR A 104 3.62 -12.89 6.29
CA TYR A 104 2.54 -12.13 6.90
C TYR A 104 1.59 -11.54 5.86
N ASP A 105 0.28 -11.61 6.11
CA ASP A 105 -0.72 -11.01 5.23
C ASP A 105 -0.76 -9.48 5.29
N TYR A 106 -0.34 -8.90 6.42
CA TYR A 106 -0.26 -7.45 6.60
C TYR A 106 0.90 -7.09 7.54
N ILE A 107 1.71 -6.13 7.13
CA ILE A 107 2.70 -5.45 7.97
C ILE A 107 2.49 -3.95 7.82
N GLY A 108 2.41 -3.22 8.93
CA GLY A 108 2.31 -1.77 8.93
C GLY A 108 2.88 -1.18 10.22
N ALA A 109 2.81 0.14 10.34
CA ALA A 109 3.31 0.82 11.53
C ALA A 109 2.49 0.43 12.77
N PRO A 110 3.15 0.09 13.90
CA PRO A 110 2.45 -0.25 15.13
C PRO A 110 1.77 0.98 15.72
N TRP A 111 0.53 0.81 16.15
CA TRP A 111 -0.18 1.75 16.98
C TRP A 111 0.12 1.51 18.46
N ARG A 112 0.09 2.61 19.21
CA ARG A 112 0.16 2.56 20.67
C ARG A 112 -1.07 1.85 21.19
N ASP A 113 -0.91 1.25 22.36
CA ASP A 113 -2.05 0.72 23.09
C ASP A 113 -2.90 1.92 23.56
N ASP A 114 -4.13 2.02 23.07
CA ASP A 114 -5.02 3.16 23.33
C ASP A 114 -6.40 2.64 23.77
N PRO A 115 -6.99 3.17 24.86
CA PRO A 115 -8.32 2.75 25.31
C PRO A 115 -9.44 3.05 24.31
N ASN A 116 -9.18 3.88 23.29
CA ASN A 116 -10.09 4.18 22.18
C ASN A 116 -9.63 3.55 20.86
N ALA A 117 -8.73 2.56 20.90
CA ALA A 117 -8.33 1.83 19.70
C ALA A 117 -9.50 1.03 19.12
N TYR A 118 -9.47 0.82 17.81
CA TYR A 118 -10.34 -0.18 17.17
C TYR A 118 -10.12 -1.54 17.81
N LEU A 119 -11.18 -2.31 18.00
CA LEU A 119 -11.10 -3.66 18.54
C LEU A 119 -11.04 -4.68 17.41
N ASP A 120 -10.32 -5.76 17.65
CA ASP A 120 -10.41 -6.95 16.82
C ASP A 120 -11.67 -7.77 17.18
N PRO A 121 -12.05 -8.78 16.37
CA PRO A 121 -13.23 -9.61 16.66
C PRO A 121 -13.17 -10.39 17.99
N TRP A 122 -12.04 -10.35 18.70
CA TRP A 122 -11.84 -10.95 20.01
C TRP A 122 -11.77 -9.91 21.14
N GLY A 123 -12.11 -8.64 20.86
CA GLY A 123 -12.15 -7.56 21.83
C GLY A 123 -10.78 -7.03 22.26
N ARG A 124 -9.72 -7.26 21.47
CA ARG A 124 -8.37 -6.75 21.75
C ARG A 124 -8.09 -5.52 20.89
N ASN A 125 -7.33 -4.58 21.44
CA ASN A 125 -6.89 -3.40 20.69
C ASN A 125 -6.14 -3.79 19.42
N GLN A 126 -6.57 -3.26 18.28
CA GLN A 126 -5.86 -3.34 17.02
C GLN A 126 -4.56 -2.55 17.13
N ARG A 127 -3.45 -3.26 16.98
CA ARG A 127 -2.10 -2.71 17.19
C ARG A 127 -1.42 -2.29 15.89
N VAL A 128 -2.05 -2.51 14.74
CA VAL A 128 -1.51 -2.20 13.41
C VAL A 128 -2.67 -1.83 12.49
N GLY A 129 -2.53 -0.77 11.71
CA GLY A 129 -3.56 -0.39 10.73
C GLY A 129 -3.25 0.85 9.87
N ASN A 130 -2.13 1.53 10.09
CA ASN A 130 -1.74 2.65 9.23
C ASN A 130 -1.34 2.12 7.83
N GLY A 131 -2.05 2.56 6.80
CA GLY A 131 -1.81 2.17 5.41
C GLY A 131 -0.64 2.85 4.72
N GLY A 132 -0.09 3.92 5.29
CA GLY A 132 0.86 4.84 4.64
C GLY A 132 2.24 4.27 4.32
N PHE A 133 2.62 3.18 4.98
CA PHE A 133 3.71 2.32 4.56
C PHE A 133 3.35 0.90 5.02
N SER A 134 2.80 0.10 4.11
CA SER A 134 2.25 -1.21 4.47
C SER A 134 2.53 -2.28 3.42
N LEU A 135 3.02 -3.43 3.88
CA LEU A 135 3.09 -4.65 3.07
C LEU A 135 1.78 -5.40 3.23
N ARG A 136 1.21 -5.86 2.12
CA ARG A 136 -0.08 -6.58 2.08
C ARG A 136 0.03 -7.78 1.17
N SER A 137 -0.42 -8.95 1.61
CA SER A 137 -0.51 -10.11 0.74
C SER A 137 -1.64 -9.92 -0.28
N LYS A 138 -1.46 -10.49 -1.46
CA LYS A 138 -2.51 -10.54 -2.47
C LYS A 138 -3.73 -11.31 -1.97
N ARG A 139 -3.52 -12.35 -1.15
CA ARG A 139 -4.60 -13.11 -0.51
C ARG A 139 -5.52 -12.21 0.31
N LEU A 140 -4.97 -11.28 1.09
CA LEU A 140 -5.73 -10.30 1.85
C LEU A 140 -6.48 -9.32 0.93
N LEU A 141 -5.81 -8.78 -0.09
CA LEU A 141 -6.43 -7.84 -1.04
C LEU A 141 -7.56 -8.46 -1.86
N GLU A 142 -7.56 -9.78 -2.04
CA GLU A 142 -8.62 -10.51 -2.75
C GLU A 142 -9.85 -10.81 -1.88
N VAL A 143 -9.83 -10.51 -0.58
CA VAL A 143 -10.97 -10.83 0.30
C VAL A 143 -12.27 -10.15 -0.18
N PRO A 144 -12.29 -8.85 -0.53
CA PRO A 144 -13.54 -8.19 -0.94
C PRO A 144 -14.13 -8.68 -2.27
N SER A 145 -13.37 -9.43 -3.08
CA SER A 145 -13.90 -10.07 -4.30
C SER A 145 -14.47 -11.46 -4.06
N LYS A 146 -14.24 -12.05 -2.88
CA LYS A 146 -14.66 -13.42 -2.52
C LYS A 146 -15.80 -13.43 -1.50
N VAL A 147 -15.87 -12.42 -0.66
CA VAL A 147 -16.91 -12.27 0.37
C VAL A 147 -17.36 -10.82 0.47
N THR A 148 -18.59 -10.61 0.90
CA THR A 148 -19.09 -9.27 1.18
C THR A 148 -18.34 -8.68 2.37
N VAL A 149 -17.61 -7.59 2.12
CA VAL A 149 -16.98 -6.77 3.16
C VAL A 149 -17.71 -5.42 3.16
N PRO A 150 -18.59 -5.15 4.14
CA PRO A 150 -19.35 -3.91 4.17
C PRO A 150 -18.42 -2.70 4.40
N TRP A 151 -18.77 -1.56 3.81
CA TRP A 151 -18.08 -0.30 4.06
C TRP A 151 -18.64 0.33 5.35
N GLU A 152 -18.21 -0.21 6.49
CA GLU A 152 -18.65 0.21 7.83
C GLU A 152 -17.44 0.67 8.65
N VAL A 153 -17.29 1.98 8.78
CA VAL A 153 -16.10 2.58 9.40
C VAL A 153 -16.21 2.70 10.93
N ASN A 154 -17.40 2.43 11.50
CA ASN A 154 -17.77 2.80 12.87
C ASN A 154 -18.55 1.74 13.68
N GLU A 155 -18.80 0.53 13.16
CA GLU A 155 -19.51 -0.54 13.88
C GLU A 155 -18.61 -1.78 14.14
N GLY A 156 -17.30 -1.53 14.28
CA GLY A 156 -16.31 -2.54 14.71
C GLY A 156 -15.96 -2.43 16.18
#